data_AF-A0A7J6UNW1-F1
#
_entry.id   AF-A0A7J6UNW1-F1
#
_cell.length_a   1.000
_cell.length_b   1.000
_cell.length_c   1.000
_cell.angle_alpha   90.00
_cell.angle_beta   90.00
_cell.angle_gamma   90.00
#
_symmetry.space_group_name_H-M   'P 1'
#
loop_
_entity.id
_entity.type
_entity.pdbx_description
1 polymer ?
#
loop_
_entity_poly.entity_id
_entity_poly.type
_entity_poly.pdbx_seq_one_letter_code
_entity_poly.pdbx_strand_id
1 'polypeptide(L)'
;LLQSMTQPEPTRRCTIETFLNSEYFNDINIKALRFLETLSEKDDAARTAFLRGLPRLLSDRTSPLVASPHLIRERILPPLADVALSFSALWSSALPCLLMALKYDGVCDPQYFQGRIWPRIRPLFSAKEISVECVTILIRNLDLFINNTTAKDASDVLVPFVLRCIELKEDTIIQE
;
A
#
# COMPACT_ATOMS: atom_id res chain seq x y z
N LEU A 1 14.05 6.93 28.06
CA LEU A 1 12.61 7.00 28.37
C LEU A 1 12.02 5.67 28.86
N LEU A 2 12.11 4.56 28.11
CA LEU A 2 11.56 3.29 28.62
C LEU A 2 12.23 2.82 29.93
N GLN A 3 13.55 2.99 30.04
CA GLN A 3 14.29 2.72 31.28
C GLN A 3 13.92 3.64 32.44
N SER A 4 13.40 4.85 32.18
CA SER A 4 12.90 5.70 33.26
C SER A 4 11.55 5.21 33.78
N MET A 5 10.74 4.50 32.97
CA MET A 5 9.47 3.93 33.43
C MET A 5 9.67 2.75 34.40
N THR A 6 10.76 2.01 34.25
CA THR A 6 11.06 0.82 35.06
C THR A 6 11.93 1.12 36.28
N GLN A 7 12.08 2.39 36.66
CA GLN A 7 12.87 2.75 37.85
C GLN A 7 12.27 2.10 39.10
N PRO A 8 13.10 1.48 39.97
CA PRO A 8 12.61 0.84 41.19
C PRO A 8 11.86 1.84 42.08
N GLU A 9 12.42 3.04 42.19
CA GLU A 9 11.85 4.16 42.94
C GLU A 9 10.71 4.83 42.15
N PRO A 10 9.44 4.80 42.64
CA PRO A 10 8.29 5.33 41.91
C PRO A 10 8.38 6.82 41.58
N THR A 11 8.99 7.62 42.45
CA THR A 11 9.14 9.07 42.28
C THR A 11 10.12 9.46 41.18
N ARG A 12 10.99 8.52 40.76
CA ARG A 12 11.95 8.71 39.66
C ARG A 12 11.42 8.22 38.32
N ARG A 13 10.21 7.66 38.30
CA ARG A 13 9.58 7.23 37.05
C ARG A 13 9.12 8.45 36.26
N CYS A 14 9.28 8.41 34.94
CA CYS A 14 8.71 9.45 34.09
C CYS A 14 7.18 9.40 34.16
N THR A 15 6.52 10.55 34.02
CA THR A 15 5.06 10.61 33.99
C THR A 15 4.52 10.07 32.67
N ILE A 16 3.24 9.68 32.67
CA ILE A 16 2.55 9.24 31.45
C ILE A 16 2.54 10.36 30.41
N GLU A 17 2.36 11.61 30.82
CA GLU A 17 2.37 12.76 29.92
C GLU A 17 3.73 12.93 29.20
N THR A 18 4.84 12.82 29.94
CA THR A 18 6.19 12.83 29.33
C THR A 18 6.39 11.66 28.37
N PHE A 19 5.84 10.48 28.69
CA PHE A 19 5.93 9.32 27.83
C PHE A 19 5.15 9.50 26.52
N LEU A 20 3.90 9.97 26.61
CA LEU A 20 3.03 10.20 25.46
C LEU A 20 3.58 11.29 24.53
N ASN A 21 4.25 12.30 25.08
CA ASN A 21 4.87 13.39 24.32
C ASN A 21 6.28 13.07 23.80
N SER A 22 6.74 11.83 23.94
CA SER A 22 8.06 11.43 23.47
C SER A 22 8.23 11.50 21.95
N GLU A 23 9.48 11.62 21.51
CA GLU A 23 9.83 11.69 20.08
C GLU A 23 9.31 10.48 19.30
N TYR A 24 9.28 9.30 19.91
CA TYR A 24 8.78 8.07 19.29
C TYR A 24 7.33 8.21 18.80
N PHE A 25 6.42 8.76 19.62
CA PHE A 25 5.02 8.95 19.22
C PHE A 25 4.82 10.14 18.29
N ASN A 26 5.82 11.03 18.23
CA ASN A 26 5.85 12.15 17.30
C ASN A 26 6.44 11.79 15.93
N ASP A 27 7.10 10.63 15.81
CA ASP A 27 7.68 10.12 14.58
C ASP A 27 6.62 9.95 13.47
N ILE A 28 6.99 10.39 12.27
CA ILE A 28 6.09 10.39 11.11
C ILE A 28 5.70 8.98 10.67
N ASN A 29 6.58 8.00 10.83
CA ASN A 29 6.33 6.59 10.49
C ASN A 29 5.31 5.99 11.45
N ILE A 30 5.44 6.27 12.75
CA ILE A 30 4.47 5.83 13.75
C ILE A 30 3.10 6.48 13.52
N LYS A 31 3.07 7.77 13.17
CA LYS A 31 1.82 8.46 12.78
C LYS A 31 1.21 7.86 11.52
N ALA A 32 2.01 7.53 10.51
CA ALA A 32 1.54 6.88 9.29
C ALA A 32 0.96 5.49 9.55
N LEU A 33 1.60 4.68 10.40
CA LEU A 33 1.12 3.36 10.79
C LEU A 33 -0.26 3.44 11.49
N ARG A 34 -0.42 4.37 12.43
CA ARG A 34 -1.71 4.64 13.10
C ARG A 34 -2.78 5.14 12.13
N PHE A 35 -2.38 5.93 11.14
CA PHE A 35 -3.30 6.39 10.11
C PHE A 35 -3.78 5.23 9.24
N LEU A 36 -2.89 4.30 8.86
CA LEU A 36 -3.24 3.07 8.14
C LEU A 36 -4.23 2.20 8.93
N GLU A 37 -4.03 2.06 10.25
CA GLU A 37 -4.93 1.31 11.13
C GLU A 37 -6.34 1.89 11.20
N THR A 38 -6.48 3.21 11.04
CA THR A 38 -7.76 3.93 11.10
C THR A 38 -8.23 4.42 9.73
N LEU A 39 -7.66 3.89 8.64
CA LEU A 39 -7.90 4.39 7.27
C LEU A 39 -9.37 4.31 6.84
N SER A 40 -10.07 3.25 7.28
CA SER A 40 -11.50 3.02 7.02
C SER A 40 -12.39 4.08 7.67
N GLU A 41 -11.95 4.71 8.76
CA GLU A 41 -12.70 5.71 9.52
C GLU A 41 -12.50 7.13 8.98
N LYS A 42 -11.51 7.35 8.09
CA LYS A 42 -11.20 8.67 7.54
C LYS A 42 -12.15 9.07 6.43
N ASP A 43 -12.28 10.37 6.19
CA ASP A 43 -12.96 10.88 4.99
C ASP A 43 -12.07 10.76 3.74
N ASP A 44 -12.66 10.93 2.56
CA ASP A 44 -11.94 10.75 1.29
C ASP A 44 -10.83 11.78 1.07
N ALA A 45 -10.99 13.00 1.60
CA ALA A 45 -9.98 14.04 1.50
C ALA A 45 -8.72 13.67 2.30
N ALA A 46 -8.89 13.20 3.54
CA ALA A 46 -7.82 12.74 4.40
C ALA A 46 -7.16 11.47 3.85
N ARG A 47 -7.95 10.50 3.36
CA ARG A 47 -7.40 9.29 2.68
C ARG A 47 -6.55 9.67 1.49
N THR A 48 -7.05 10.54 0.61
CA THR A 48 -6.34 10.99 -0.59
C THR A 48 -5.04 11.71 -0.24
N ALA A 49 -5.09 12.66 0.71
CA ALA A 49 -3.90 13.40 1.15
C ALA A 49 -2.84 12.47 1.73
N PHE A 50 -3.25 11.50 2.56
CA PHE A 50 -2.35 10.50 3.14
C PHE A 50 -1.71 9.61 2.06
N LEU A 51 -2.52 9.03 1.16
CA LEU A 51 -2.03 8.14 0.10
C LEU A 51 -1.09 8.85 -0.87
N ARG A 52 -1.23 10.16 -1.08
CA ARG A 52 -0.26 10.95 -1.87
C ARG A 52 1.07 11.17 -1.13
N GLY A 53 1.06 11.20 0.20
CA GLY A 53 2.27 11.37 1.03
C GLY A 53 3.01 10.05 1.30
N LEU A 54 2.28 8.94 1.39
CA LEU A 54 2.81 7.62 1.76
C LEU A 54 3.97 7.13 0.86
N PRO A 55 3.98 7.35 -0.47
CA PRO A 55 5.08 6.92 -1.33
C PRO A 55 6.45 7.46 -0.89
N ARG A 56 6.51 8.67 -0.30
CA ARG A 56 7.77 9.24 0.19
C ARG A 56 8.35 8.42 1.36
N LEU A 57 7.48 7.94 2.24
CA LEU A 57 7.89 7.09 3.36
C LEU A 57 8.24 5.68 2.86
N LEU A 58 7.46 5.15 1.91
CA LEU A 58 7.73 3.86 1.29
C LEU A 58 8.96 3.88 0.38
N SER A 59 9.45 5.03 -0.09
CA SER A 59 10.69 5.12 -0.86
C SER A 59 11.94 5.20 0.00
N ASP A 60 11.79 5.66 1.24
CA ASP A 60 12.89 5.74 2.20
C ASP A 60 13.19 4.36 2.78
N ARG A 61 14.26 3.73 2.30
CA ARG A 61 14.70 2.40 2.75
C ARG A 61 15.15 2.39 4.22
N THR A 62 15.40 3.55 4.82
CA THR A 62 15.72 3.67 6.24
C THR A 62 14.47 3.81 7.11
N SER A 63 13.29 4.00 6.50
CA SER A 63 12.02 4.12 7.21
C SER A 63 11.72 2.84 8.01
N PRO A 64 11.34 2.97 9.29
CA PRO A 64 10.83 1.86 10.09
C PRO A 64 9.62 1.15 9.46
N LEU A 65 8.84 1.80 8.60
CA LEU A 65 7.69 1.20 7.92
C LEU A 65 8.08 0.02 7.03
N VAL A 66 9.28 0.08 6.45
CA VAL A 66 9.76 -0.90 5.47
C VAL A 66 10.92 -1.74 5.99
N ALA A 67 11.21 -1.64 7.29
CA ALA A 67 12.31 -2.36 7.94
C ALA A 67 12.11 -3.88 7.98
N SER A 68 10.87 -4.37 7.87
CA SER A 68 10.56 -5.80 7.89
C SER A 68 9.46 -6.15 6.89
N PRO A 69 9.65 -7.22 6.08
CA PRO A 69 8.61 -7.72 5.20
C PRO A 69 7.32 -8.10 5.93
N HIS A 70 7.44 -8.61 7.16
CA HIS A 70 6.30 -8.96 7.99
C HIS A 70 5.47 -7.72 8.38
N LEU A 71 6.14 -6.62 8.72
CA LEU A 71 5.45 -5.36 9.03
C LEU A 71 4.65 -4.86 7.82
N ILE A 72 5.25 -4.93 6.62
CA ILE A 72 4.60 -4.53 5.37
C ILE A 72 3.36 -5.41 5.12
N ARG A 73 3.50 -6.74 5.21
CA ARG A 73 2.42 -7.71 4.98
C ARG A 73 1.25 -7.58 5.94
N GLU A 74 1.50 -7.27 7.21
CA GLU A 74 0.47 -7.26 8.25
C GLU A 74 -0.13 -5.86 8.50
N ARG A 75 0.62 -4.78 8.23
CA ARG A 75 0.20 -3.43 8.61
C ARG A 75 0.06 -2.45 7.45
N ILE A 76 0.69 -2.71 6.30
CA ILE A 76 0.68 -1.77 5.16
C ILE A 76 -0.20 -2.31 4.04
N LEU A 77 0.03 -3.55 3.60
CA LEU A 77 -0.72 -4.14 2.50
C LEU A 77 -2.22 -4.31 2.78
N PRO A 78 -2.67 -4.76 3.96
CA PRO A 78 -4.11 -4.94 4.21
C PRO A 78 -4.92 -3.64 4.10
N PRO A 79 -4.57 -2.52 4.74
CA PRO A 79 -5.33 -1.27 4.58
C PRO A 79 -5.28 -0.73 3.14
N LEU A 80 -4.20 -0.95 2.39
CA LEU A 80 -4.14 -0.56 0.99
C LEU A 80 -5.05 -1.44 0.11
N ALA A 81 -4.96 -2.76 0.25
CA ALA A 81 -5.66 -3.72 -0.59
C ALA A 81 -7.15 -3.88 -0.23
N ASP A 82 -7.47 -3.91 1.06
CA ASP A 82 -8.82 -4.20 1.54
C ASP A 82 -9.67 -2.94 1.70
N VAL A 83 -9.05 -1.83 2.12
CA VAL A 83 -9.77 -0.57 2.40
C VAL A 83 -9.60 0.39 1.23
N ALA A 84 -8.38 0.81 0.89
CA ALA A 84 -8.19 1.86 -0.11
C ALA A 84 -8.69 1.45 -1.51
N LEU A 85 -8.42 0.21 -1.95
CA LEU A 85 -8.94 -0.29 -3.24
C LEU A 85 -10.45 -0.54 -3.25
N SER A 86 -11.14 -0.53 -2.10
CA SER A 86 -12.61 -0.62 -2.09
C SER A 86 -13.29 0.67 -2.57
N PHE A 87 -12.56 1.80 -2.57
CA PHE A 87 -13.05 3.10 -3.03
C PHE A 87 -12.45 3.45 -4.39
N SER A 88 -13.27 3.50 -5.44
CA SER A 88 -12.81 3.78 -6.80
C SER A 88 -12.10 5.13 -6.95
N ALA A 89 -12.57 6.14 -6.21
CA ALA A 89 -11.95 7.47 -6.17
C ALA A 89 -10.50 7.47 -5.66
N LEU A 90 -10.09 6.44 -4.92
CA LEU A 90 -8.75 6.34 -4.33
C LEU A 90 -7.78 5.48 -5.16
N TRP A 91 -8.25 4.78 -6.19
CA TRP A 91 -7.43 3.81 -6.93
C TRP A 91 -6.11 4.39 -7.45
N SER A 92 -6.13 5.60 -8.01
CA SER A 92 -4.92 6.23 -8.57
C SER A 92 -3.89 6.59 -7.49
N SER A 93 -4.33 6.86 -6.27
CA SER A 93 -3.44 7.16 -5.14
C SER A 93 -3.02 5.89 -4.37
N ALA A 94 -3.88 4.88 -4.33
CA ALA A 94 -3.66 3.63 -3.59
C ALA A 94 -2.75 2.65 -4.35
N LEU A 95 -2.95 2.49 -5.66
CA LEU A 95 -2.19 1.54 -6.49
C LEU A 95 -0.67 1.77 -6.43
N PRO A 96 -0.14 3.00 -6.57
CA PRO A 96 1.30 3.23 -6.45
C PRO A 96 1.87 2.80 -5.10
N CYS A 97 1.15 3.08 -4.01
CA CYS A 97 1.56 2.68 -2.67
C CYS A 97 1.62 1.16 -2.52
N LEU A 98 0.58 0.48 -2.98
CA LEU A 98 0.47 -0.96 -2.89
C LEU A 98 1.55 -1.67 -3.73
N LEU A 99 1.77 -1.21 -4.97
CA LEU A 99 2.78 -1.78 -5.85
C LEU A 99 4.20 -1.52 -5.33
N MET A 100 4.46 -0.33 -4.78
CA MET A 100 5.74 -0.01 -4.16
C MET A 100 6.02 -0.93 -2.96
N ALA A 101 5.02 -1.15 -2.10
CA ALA A 101 5.13 -2.04 -0.96
C ALA A 101 5.39 -3.51 -1.38
N LEU A 102 4.74 -4.00 -2.44
CA LEU A 102 4.95 -5.36 -2.95
C LEU A 102 6.34 -5.60 -3.54
N LYS A 103 6.99 -4.54 -4.05
CA LYS A 103 8.35 -4.61 -4.64
C LYS A 103 9.47 -4.68 -3.59
N TYR A 104 9.14 -4.64 -2.30
CA TYR A 104 10.13 -4.89 -1.25
C TYR A 104 10.53 -6.36 -1.18
N ASP A 105 11.82 -6.61 -0.98
CA ASP A 105 12.35 -7.97 -0.92
C ASP A 105 11.71 -8.76 0.23
N GLY A 106 11.37 -10.03 -0.04
CA GLY A 106 10.66 -10.90 0.90
C GLY A 106 9.19 -10.53 1.16
N VAL A 107 8.63 -9.46 0.60
CA VAL A 107 7.21 -9.08 0.82
C VAL A 107 6.27 -9.88 -0.06
N CYS A 108 6.57 -10.00 -1.35
CA CYS A 108 5.70 -10.66 -2.30
C CYS A 108 6.26 -12.03 -2.67
N ASP A 109 5.46 -13.07 -2.42
CA ASP A 109 5.66 -14.40 -2.98
C ASP A 109 4.37 -14.83 -3.71
N PRO A 110 4.43 -15.74 -4.69
CA PRO A 110 3.27 -16.10 -5.50
C PRO A 110 2.08 -16.61 -4.66
N GLN A 111 2.34 -17.33 -3.55
CA GLN A 111 1.29 -17.86 -2.69
C GLN A 111 0.58 -16.74 -1.92
N TYR A 112 1.34 -15.82 -1.32
CA TYR A 112 0.80 -14.65 -0.64
C TYR A 112 0.05 -13.74 -1.63
N PHE A 113 0.65 -13.48 -2.80
CA PHE A 113 0.04 -12.66 -3.83
C PHE A 113 -1.31 -13.24 -4.25
N GLN A 114 -1.36 -14.52 -4.60
CA GLN A 114 -2.60 -15.20 -4.99
C GLN A 114 -3.64 -15.23 -3.87
N GLY A 115 -3.23 -15.48 -2.64
CA GLY A 115 -4.15 -15.67 -1.51
C GLY A 115 -4.67 -14.37 -0.89
N ARG A 116 -3.94 -13.25 -1.01
CA ARG A 116 -4.25 -12.01 -0.30
C ARG A 116 -4.40 -10.79 -1.21
N ILE A 117 -3.59 -10.69 -2.25
CA ILE A 117 -3.49 -9.47 -3.07
C ILE A 117 -4.32 -9.58 -4.35
N TRP A 118 -4.14 -10.66 -5.11
CA TRP A 118 -4.83 -10.89 -6.38
C TRP A 118 -6.35 -10.75 -6.28
N PRO A 119 -7.06 -11.31 -5.27
CA PRO A 119 -8.51 -11.19 -5.18
C PRO A 119 -9.01 -9.75 -5.08
N ARG A 120 -8.18 -8.83 -4.56
CA ARG A 120 -8.50 -7.41 -4.39
C ARG A 120 -8.18 -6.58 -5.62
N ILE A 121 -7.12 -6.91 -6.34
CA ILE A 121 -6.69 -6.18 -7.55
C ILE A 121 -7.40 -6.69 -8.80
N ARG A 122 -7.71 -8.00 -8.87
CA ARG A 122 -8.33 -8.64 -10.04
C ARG A 122 -9.53 -7.86 -10.61
N PRO A 123 -10.47 -7.33 -9.80
CA PRO A 123 -11.62 -6.58 -10.33
C PRO A 123 -11.24 -5.33 -11.13
N LEU A 124 -10.10 -4.69 -10.83
CA LEU A 124 -9.65 -3.47 -11.51
C LEU A 124 -9.38 -3.69 -13.00
N PHE A 125 -8.85 -4.86 -13.38
CA PHE A 125 -8.60 -5.21 -14.78
C PHE A 125 -9.89 -5.35 -15.61
N SER A 126 -11.03 -5.54 -14.95
CA SER A 126 -12.36 -5.65 -15.57
C SER A 126 -13.26 -4.43 -15.33
N ALA A 127 -12.77 -3.42 -14.62
CA ALA A 127 -13.57 -2.25 -14.28
C ALA A 127 -13.90 -1.43 -15.54
N LYS A 128 -15.17 -1.04 -15.69
CA LYS A 128 -15.65 -0.23 -16.83
C LYS A 128 -15.20 1.23 -16.73
N GLU A 129 -15.18 1.78 -15.52
CA GLU A 129 -14.88 3.20 -15.24
C GLU A 129 -13.54 3.33 -14.52
N ILE A 130 -12.48 2.74 -15.10
CA ILE A 130 -11.11 2.88 -14.60
C ILE A 130 -10.45 4.11 -15.25
N SER A 131 -9.75 4.93 -14.48
CA SER A 131 -9.04 6.09 -15.03
C SER A 131 -7.83 5.68 -15.86
N VAL A 132 -7.49 6.49 -16.87
CA VAL A 132 -6.30 6.29 -17.73
C VAL A 132 -5.01 6.20 -16.89
N GLU A 133 -4.92 6.98 -15.82
CA GLU A 133 -3.81 6.93 -14.87
C GLU A 133 -3.67 5.55 -14.21
N CYS A 134 -4.78 4.99 -13.69
CA CYS A 134 -4.78 3.65 -13.10
C CYS A 134 -4.40 2.58 -14.13
N VAL A 135 -4.93 2.66 -15.35
CA VAL A 135 -4.58 1.74 -16.44
C VAL A 135 -3.08 1.80 -16.73
N THR A 136 -2.52 3.00 -16.85
CA THR A 136 -1.08 3.20 -17.09
C THR A 136 -0.24 2.61 -15.96
N ILE A 137 -0.64 2.80 -14.70
CA ILE A 137 0.04 2.20 -13.54
C ILE A 137 0.01 0.67 -13.62
N LEU A 138 -1.12 0.07 -13.99
CA LEU A 138 -1.25 -1.39 -14.10
C LEU A 138 -0.36 -1.96 -15.23
N ILE A 139 -0.33 -1.30 -16.40
CA ILE A 139 0.50 -1.72 -17.54
C ILE A 139 1.99 -1.64 -17.20
N ARG A 140 2.43 -0.53 -16.59
CA ARG A 140 3.82 -0.35 -16.15
C ARG A 140 4.32 -1.37 -15.13
N ASN A 141 3.41 -2.09 -14.48
CA ASN A 141 3.71 -3.10 -13.47
C ASN A 141 3.17 -4.48 -13.87
N LEU A 142 2.94 -4.69 -15.18
CA LEU A 142 2.36 -5.94 -15.69
C LEU A 142 3.26 -7.14 -15.41
N ASP A 143 4.57 -6.95 -15.43
CA ASP A 143 5.59 -7.94 -15.06
C ASP A 143 5.36 -8.52 -13.66
N LEU A 144 5.05 -7.68 -12.67
CA LEU A 144 4.73 -8.11 -11.31
C LEU A 144 3.50 -9.02 -11.30
N PHE A 145 2.47 -8.66 -12.05
CA PHE A 145 1.24 -9.46 -12.12
C PHE A 145 1.47 -10.79 -12.83
N ILE A 146 2.14 -10.79 -13.99
CA ILE A 146 2.43 -12.01 -14.76
C ILE A 146 3.25 -13.01 -13.93
N ASN A 147 4.26 -12.53 -13.22
CA ASN A 147 5.16 -13.40 -12.43
C ASN A 147 4.51 -13.96 -11.16
N ASN A 148 3.43 -13.34 -10.66
CA ASN A 148 2.77 -13.74 -9.42
C ASN A 148 1.35 -14.29 -9.64
N THR A 149 0.90 -14.42 -10.90
CA THR A 149 -0.42 -14.97 -11.25
C THR A 149 -0.35 -16.36 -11.86
N THR A 150 -1.46 -17.08 -11.78
CA THR A 150 -1.57 -18.39 -12.44
C THR A 150 -1.67 -18.19 -13.95
N ALA A 151 -1.22 -19.18 -14.74
CA ALA A 151 -1.37 -19.13 -16.20
C ALA A 151 -2.83 -18.94 -16.64
N LYS A 152 -3.77 -19.49 -15.86
CA LYS A 152 -5.21 -19.32 -16.08
C LYS A 152 -5.64 -17.87 -15.86
N ASP A 153 -5.27 -17.26 -14.74
CA ASP A 153 -5.59 -15.85 -14.47
C ASP A 153 -4.93 -14.90 -15.47
N ALA A 154 -3.69 -15.19 -15.90
CA ALA A 154 -3.02 -14.42 -16.93
C ALA A 154 -3.81 -14.45 -18.25
N SER A 155 -4.24 -15.64 -18.68
CA SER A 155 -5.04 -15.82 -19.91
C SER A 155 -6.45 -15.22 -19.79
N ASP A 156 -7.12 -15.41 -18.65
CA ASP A 156 -8.53 -15.04 -18.47
C ASP A 156 -8.72 -13.56 -18.10
N VAL A 157 -7.69 -12.90 -17.55
CA VAL A 157 -7.80 -11.55 -16.99
C VAL A 157 -6.78 -10.59 -17.59
N LEU A 158 -5.49 -10.91 -17.52
CA LEU A 158 -4.42 -9.98 -17.92
C LEU A 158 -4.39 -9.79 -19.44
N VAL A 159 -4.48 -10.86 -20.22
CA VAL A 159 -4.47 -10.79 -21.70
C VAL A 159 -5.65 -9.95 -22.23
N PRO A 160 -6.92 -10.21 -21.84
CA PRO A 160 -8.05 -9.37 -22.25
C PRO A 160 -7.91 -7.90 -21.85
N PHE A 161 -7.31 -7.64 -20.69
CA PHE A 161 -7.05 -6.27 -20.25
C PHE A 161 -6.05 -5.56 -21.15
N VAL A 162 -4.91 -6.19 -21.46
CA VAL A 162 -3.88 -5.60 -22.34
C VAL A 162 -4.45 -5.34 -23.74
N LEU A 163 -5.21 -6.29 -24.29
CA LEU A 163 -5.86 -6.10 -25.60
C LEU A 163 -6.78 -4.88 -25.61
N ARG A 164 -7.62 -4.72 -24.56
CA ARG A 164 -8.47 -3.53 -24.40
C ARG A 164 -7.64 -2.24 -24.32
N CYS A 165 -6.49 -2.27 -23.67
CA CYS A 165 -5.63 -1.10 -23.54
C CYS A 165 -5.03 -0.66 -24.89
N ILE A 166 -4.63 -1.62 -25.73
CA ILE A 166 -4.13 -1.34 -27.09
C ILE A 166 -5.23 -0.71 -27.98
N GLU A 167 -6.48 -1.15 -27.80
CA GLU A 167 -7.63 -0.62 -28.55
C GLU A 167 -8.00 0.83 -28.17
N LEU A 168 -7.64 1.29 -26.96
CA LEU A 168 -8.02 2.62 -26.45
C LEU A 168 -7.36 3.79 -27.18
N LYS A 169 -6.31 3.56 -28.00
CA LYS A 169 -5.62 4.60 -28.80
C LYS A 169 -5.19 5.85 -28.02
N GLU A 170 -4.91 5.69 -26.73
CA GLU A 170 -4.36 6.76 -25.90
C GLU A 170 -2.83 6.75 -26.02
N ASP A 171 -2.23 7.88 -26.45
CA ASP A 171 -0.78 7.97 -26.70
C ASP A 171 0.05 7.60 -25.47
N THR A 172 -0.45 7.93 -24.27
CA THR A 172 0.20 7.64 -22.98
C THR A 172 0.26 6.13 -22.68
N ILE A 173 -0.66 5.33 -23.22
CA ILE A 173 -0.74 3.89 -23.01
C ILE A 173 0.09 3.14 -24.07
N ILE A 174 0.17 3.66 -25.30
CA ILE A 174 0.85 2.99 -26.42
C ILE A 174 2.38 3.13 -26.34
N GLN A 175 2.89 4.16 -25.67
CA GLN A 175 4.33 4.46 -25.60
C GLN A 175 5.08 3.71 -24.47
N GLU A 176 4.39 2.91 -23.66
CA GLU A 176 4.93 2.15 -22.51
C GLU A 176 4.97 0.65 -22.79
#